data_AF-A0A7Y7QTH6-F1
#
_entry.id   AF-A0A7Y7QTH6-F1
#
_cell.length_a   1.000
_cell.length_b   1.000
_cell.length_c   1.000
_cell.angle_alpha   90.00
_cell.angle_beta   90.00
_cell.angle_gamma   90.00
#
_symmetry.space_group_name_H-M   'P 1'
#
loop_
_entity.id
_entity.type
_entity.pdbx_description
1 polymer ?
#
loop_
_entity_poly.entity_id
_entity_poly.type
_entity_poly.pdbx_seq_one_letter_code
_entity_poly.pdbx_strand_id
1 'polypeptide(L)' 'MNPMLDPDLIEYMDDPTLLAAFTMAMGAADRDDIAAISAEMARRNLAPPPPLAGLVGRAELRVA' A
#
# COMPACT_ATOMS: atom_id res chain seq x y z
N MET A 1 3.24 14.45 -0.12
CA MET A 1 3.12 13.95 1.26
C MET A 1 1.66 13.81 1.61
N ASN A 2 1.21 12.56 1.72
CA ASN A 2 -0.12 12.21 2.19
C ASN A 2 -0.19 12.43 3.71
N PRO A 3 -1.12 13.26 4.24
CA PRO A 3 -1.21 13.54 5.67
C PRO A 3 -1.56 12.29 6.51
N MET A 4 -2.07 11.24 5.90
CA MET A 4 -2.38 9.97 6.58
C MET A 4 -1.13 9.10 6.81
N LEU A 5 0.00 9.44 6.19
CA LEU A 5 1.29 8.75 6.31
C LEU A 5 2.28 9.52 7.17
N ASP A 6 1.77 10.41 8.01
CA ASP A 6 2.50 10.92 9.16
C ASP A 6 2.98 9.72 10.00
N PRO A 7 4.27 9.65 10.38
CA PRO A 7 4.80 8.59 11.25
C PRO A 7 3.97 8.36 12.52
N ASP A 8 3.38 9.42 13.06
CA ASP A 8 2.52 9.34 14.25
C ASP A 8 1.15 8.72 13.94
N LEU A 9 0.69 8.71 12.69
CA LEU A 9 -0.62 8.15 12.31
C LEU A 9 -0.50 6.75 11.72
N ILE A 10 0.60 6.45 11.04
CA ILE A 10 0.83 5.14 10.39
C ILE A 10 0.96 4.00 11.41
N GLU A 11 1.46 4.29 12.62
CA GLU A 11 1.55 3.32 13.71
C GLU A 11 0.19 2.81 14.20
N TYR A 12 -0.88 3.58 13.98
CA TYR A 12 -2.25 3.22 14.39
C TYR A 12 -3.06 2.53 13.29
N MET A 13 -2.55 2.46 12.05
CA MET A 13 -3.21 1.69 11.00
C MET A 13 -3.24 0.21 11.40
N ASP A 14 -4.31 -0.49 11.07
CA ASP A 14 -4.32 -1.95 11.14
C ASP A 14 -3.55 -2.54 9.95
N ASP A 15 -3.10 -3.80 10.10
CA ASP A 15 -2.29 -4.45 9.08
C ASP A 15 -2.96 -4.51 7.69
N PRO A 16 -4.29 -4.76 7.57
CA PRO A 16 -4.98 -4.71 6.29
C PRO A 16 -4.93 -3.32 5.63
N THR A 17 -5.13 -2.24 6.39
CA THR A 17 -5.06 -0.87 5.85
C THR A 17 -3.65 -0.53 5.42
N LEU A 18 -2.64 -0.95 6.19
CA LEU A 18 -1.24 -0.71 5.87
C LEU A 18 -0.82 -1.41 4.56
N LEU A 19 -1.25 -2.66 4.34
CA LEU A 19 -1.02 -3.40 3.10
C LEU A 19 -1.73 -2.76 1.89
N ALA A 20 -2.96 -2.27 2.08
CA ALA A 20 -3.70 -1.55 1.05
C ALA A 20 -3.03 -0.22 0.70
N ALA A 21 -2.59 0.54 1.70
CA ALA A 21 -1.85 1.79 1.52
C ALA A 21 -0.55 1.56 0.74
N PHE A 22 0.20 0.50 1.07
CA PHE A 22 1.41 0.13 0.32
C PHE A 22 1.12 -0.12 -1.16
N THR A 23 0.04 -0.85 -1.44
CA THR A 23 -0.39 -1.17 -2.80
C THR A 23 -0.77 0.11 -3.58
N MET A 24 -1.45 1.05 -2.94
CA MET A 24 -1.80 2.35 -3.54
C MET A 24 -0.57 3.21 -3.79
N ALA A 25 0.36 3.30 -2.83
CA ALA A 25 1.58 4.08 -2.96
C ALA A 25 2.49 3.54 -4.09
N MET A 26 2.59 2.20 -4.21
CA MET A 26 3.26 1.53 -5.33
C MET A 26 2.60 1.85 -6.67
N GLY A 27 1.27 1.86 -6.74
CA GLY A 27 0.52 2.22 -7.95
C GLY A 27 0.67 3.70 -8.35
N ALA A 28 0.80 4.59 -7.37
CA ALA A 28 1.04 6.02 -7.58
C ALA A 28 2.52 6.37 -7.85
N ALA A 29 3.43 5.40 -7.70
CA ALA A 29 4.88 5.60 -7.72
C ALA A 29 5.37 6.67 -6.71
N ASP A 30 4.66 6.82 -5.57
CA ASP A 30 5.01 7.77 -4.52
C ASP A 30 6.10 7.18 -3.62
N ARG A 31 7.35 7.59 -3.88
CA ARG A 31 8.52 7.01 -3.22
C ARG A 31 8.59 7.30 -1.72
N ASP A 32 8.07 8.45 -1.30
CA ASP A 32 8.13 8.87 0.11
C ASP A 32 7.14 8.03 0.92
N ASP A 33 5.91 7.91 0.40
CA ASP A 33 4.86 7.10 0.98
C ASP A 33 5.25 5.61 1.01
N ILE A 34 5.84 5.08 -0.08
CA ILE A 34 6.36 3.71 -0.14
C ILE A 34 7.40 3.48 0.97
N ALA A 35 8.33 4.41 1.18
CA ALA A 35 9.39 4.25 2.17
C ALA A 35 8.83 4.22 3.61
N ALA A 36 7.91 5.14 3.92
CA ALA A 36 7.26 5.21 5.24
C ALA A 36 6.46 3.93 5.53
N ILE A 37 5.62 3.50 4.58
CA ILE A 37 4.80 2.30 4.74
C ILE A 37 5.68 1.03 4.83
N SER A 38 6.74 0.93 4.02
CA SER A 38 7.67 -0.21 4.06
C SER A 38 8.35 -0.35 5.43
N ALA A 39 8.73 0.77 6.05
CA ALA A 39 9.36 0.76 7.37
C ALA A 39 8.40 0.23 8.45
N GLU A 40 7.14 0.66 8.42
CA GLU A 40 6.13 0.21 9.38
C GLU A 40 5.75 -1.27 9.15
N MET A 41 5.65 -1.71 7.89
CA MET A 41 5.45 -3.12 7.55
C MET A 41 6.60 -3.99 8.05
N ALA A 42 7.85 -3.55 7.90
CA ALA A 42 9.02 -4.26 8.41
C ALA A 42 9.02 -4.35 9.93
N ARG A 43 8.64 -3.27 10.64
CA ARG A 43 8.49 -3.26 12.12
C ARG A 43 7.48 -4.30 12.59
N ARG A 44 6.40 -4.52 11.82
CA ARG A 44 5.34 -5.50 12.10
C ARG A 44 5.58 -6.89 11.50
N ASN A 45 6.71 -7.12 10.84
CA ASN A 45 7.03 -8.36 10.16
C ASN A 45 5.96 -8.77 9.11
N LEU A 46 5.40 -7.78 8.41
CA LEU A 46 4.43 -7.99 7.33
C LEU A 46 5.14 -8.16 5.99
N ALA A 47 4.70 -9.15 5.21
CA ALA A 47 5.21 -9.35 3.86
C ALA A 47 4.58 -8.34 2.89
N PRO A 48 5.36 -7.76 1.96
CA PRO A 48 4.80 -6.93 0.90
C PRO A 48 3.82 -7.75 0.06
N PRO A 49 2.65 -7.19 -0.29
CA PRO A 49 1.72 -7.85 -1.19
C PRO A 49 2.41 -8.06 -2.55
N PRO A 50 2.08 -9.15 -3.27
CA PRO A 50 2.61 -9.37 -4.60
C PRO A 50 2.29 -8.16 -5.49
N PRO A 51 3.22 -7.73 -6.35
CA PRO A 51 2.96 -6.60 -7.25
C PRO A 51 1.69 -6.89 -8.05
N LEU A 52 0.81 -5.90 -8.18
CA LEU A 52 -0.45 -5.99 -8.94
C LEU A 52 -0.23 -6.17 -10.46
N ALA A 53 0.94 -6.63 -10.90
CA ALA A 53 1.37 -6.82 -12.29
C ALA A 53 0.44 -7.74 -13.12
N GLY A 54 -0.60 -8.33 -12.53
CA GLY A 54 -1.64 -9.08 -13.24
C GLY A 54 -3.09 -8.67 -12.95
N LEU A 55 -3.35 -7.68 -12.07
CA LEU A 55 -4.73 -7.29 -11.72
C LEU A 55 -5.31 -6.19 -12.62
N VAL A 56 -4.46 -5.46 -13.35
CA VAL A 56 -4.90 -4.52 -14.40
C VAL A 56 -5.42 -5.25 -15.66
N GLY A 57 -5.20 -6.57 -15.77
CA GLY A 57 -5.71 -7.40 -16.87
C GLY A 57 -7.01 -8.18 -16.59
N ARG A 58 -7.57 -8.08 -15.37
CA ARG A 58 -8.72 -8.91 -14.95
C ARG A 58 -9.82 -8.16 -14.20
N ALA A 59 -9.86 -6.82 -14.30
CA ALA A 59 -11.13 -6.12 -14.15
C ALA A 59 -11.95 -6.43 -15.40
N GLU A 60 -12.64 -7.57 -15.38
CA GLU A 60 -13.60 -7.94 -16.41
C GLU A 60 -14.64 -6.83 -16.50
N LEU A 61 -14.50 -6.07 -17.56
CA LEU A 61 -15.51 -5.23 -18.17
C LEU A 61 -16.60 -6.17 -18.72
N ARG A 62 -17.33 -6.86 -17.84
CA ARG A 62 -18.55 -7.58 -18.21
C ARG A 62 -19.76 -6.71 -17.88
N VAL A 63 -19.87 -5.63 -18.62
CA VAL A 63 -21.14 -4.96 -18.90
C VAL A 63 -21.31 -4.99 -20.42
N ALA A 64 -21.91 -6.08 -20.90
CA ALA A 64 -22.73 -6.22 -22.11
C ALA A 64 -23.03 -7.71 -22.33
#